data_AF-A0A1I7USM2-F1
#
_entry.id   AF-A0A1I7USM2-F1
#
_cell.length_a   1.000
_cell.length_b   1.000
_cell.length_c   1.000
_cell.angle_alpha   90.00
_cell.angle_beta   90.00
_cell.angle_gamma   90.00
#
_symmetry.space_group_name_H-M   'P 1'
#
loop_
_entity.id
_entity.type
_entity.pdbx_description
1 polymer ?
#
loop_
_entity_poly.entity_id
_entity_poly.type
_entity_poly.pdbx_seq_one_letter_code
_entity_poly.pdbx_strand_id
1 'polypeptide(L)'
;MSIIEYLDEVYPDPPLLPKDPEARAHARAIAFHISSNIQPLQGSLCREKLGIQWCHDVICRGFDALEQLLKLYSGRFCVGDLITIPDLMVPSIVRRAREKYNVDMEQYPIIRRIEEELAGFPEFWNNS
;
A
#
# COMPACT_ATOMS: atom_id res chain seq x y z
N MET A 1 8.28 4.28 -6.58
CA MET A 1 8.65 3.04 -7.29
C MET A 1 10.11 3.01 -7.68
N SER A 2 10.61 3.90 -8.54
CA SER A 2 11.97 3.78 -9.09
C SER A 2 13.09 3.73 -8.04
N ILE A 3 12.99 4.50 -6.96
CA ILE A 3 13.99 4.46 -5.87
C ILE A 3 13.97 3.10 -5.16
N ILE A 4 12.78 2.52 -4.92
CA ILE A 4 12.66 1.22 -4.23
C ILE A 4 13.18 0.10 -5.12
N GLU A 5 12.89 0.12 -6.43
CA GLU A 5 13.45 -0.87 -7.36
C GLU A 5 14.97 -0.74 -7.48
N TYR A 6 15.50 0.48 -7.52
CA TYR A 6 16.95 0.70 -7.46
C TYR A 6 17.56 0.12 -6.18
N LEU A 7 16.92 0.32 -5.02
CA LEU A 7 17.40 -0.25 -3.76
C LEU A 7 17.37 -1.78 -3.77
N ASP A 8 16.35 -2.41 -4.35
CA ASP A 8 16.26 -3.87 -4.51
C ASP A 8 17.34 -4.41 -5.46
N GLU A 9 17.71 -3.65 -6.50
CA GLU A 9 18.80 -3.99 -7.42
C GLU A 9 20.18 -3.90 -6.77
N VAL A 10 20.42 -2.87 -5.95
CA VAL A 10 21.72 -2.60 -5.32
C VAL A 10 21.89 -3.36 -4.00
N TYR A 11 20.81 -3.59 -3.28
CA TYR A 11 20.75 -4.28 -1.98
C TYR A 11 19.71 -5.40 -2.02
N PRO A 12 20.03 -6.55 -2.65
CA PRO A 12 19.05 -7.60 -2.95
C PRO A 12 18.64 -8.49 -1.76
N ASP A 13 19.19 -8.25 -0.56
CA ASP A 13 18.89 -9.03 0.64
C ASP A 13 18.55 -8.09 1.82
N PRO A 14 17.32 -8.16 2.37
CA PRO A 14 16.21 -9.02 1.95
C PRO A 14 15.58 -8.55 0.61
N PRO A 15 15.08 -9.48 -0.24
CA PRO A 15 14.47 -9.10 -1.51
C PRO A 15 13.10 -8.46 -1.30
N LEU A 16 12.87 -7.32 -1.95
CA LEU A 16 11.57 -6.61 -1.94
C LEU A 16 10.65 -7.07 -3.08
N LEU A 17 11.17 -7.90 -3.98
CA LEU A 17 10.44 -8.48 -5.09
C LEU A 17 10.55 -10.01 -5.10
N PRO A 18 9.44 -10.74 -5.32
CA PRO A 18 9.47 -12.18 -5.51
C PRO A 18 10.37 -12.60 -6.68
N LYS A 19 10.98 -13.78 -6.56
CA LYS A 19 11.78 -14.38 -7.65
C LYS A 19 10.90 -14.85 -8.82
N ASP A 20 9.71 -15.34 -8.52
CA ASP A 20 8.74 -15.78 -9.53
C ASP A 20 8.26 -14.57 -10.37
N PRO A 21 8.41 -14.60 -11.71
CA PRO A 21 8.08 -13.45 -12.56
C PRO A 21 6.62 -13.00 -12.45
N GLU A 22 5.68 -13.92 -12.25
CA GLU A 22 4.25 -13.60 -12.15
C GLU A 22 3.94 -12.92 -10.81
N ALA A 23 4.37 -13.49 -9.69
CA ALA A 23 4.28 -12.85 -8.37
C ALA A 23 4.97 -11.48 -8.35
N ARG A 24 6.09 -11.35 -9.06
CA ARG A 24 6.82 -10.08 -9.20
C ARG A 24 6.04 -9.04 -9.99
N ALA A 25 5.26 -9.45 -11.00
CA ALA A 25 4.35 -8.58 -11.72
C ALA A 25 3.19 -8.13 -10.82
N HIS A 26 2.62 -9.05 -10.01
CA HIS A 26 1.56 -8.72 -9.06
C HIS A 26 2.03 -7.72 -7.99
N ALA A 27 3.23 -7.92 -7.42
CA ALA A 27 3.80 -7.00 -6.44
C ALA A 27 3.93 -5.58 -7.01
N ARG A 28 4.43 -5.45 -8.25
CA ARG A 28 4.47 -4.17 -8.96
C ARG A 28 3.08 -3.60 -9.21
N ALA A 29 2.13 -4.41 -9.68
CA ALA A 29 0.78 -3.95 -9.99
C ALA A 29 0.09 -3.35 -8.76
N ILE A 30 0.18 -4.01 -7.60
CA ILE A 30 -0.36 -3.53 -6.33
C ILE A 30 0.35 -2.23 -5.90
N ALA A 31 1.69 -2.20 -5.96
CA ALA A 31 2.46 -1.01 -5.59
C ALA A 31 2.17 0.18 -6.51
N PHE A 32 1.99 -0.05 -7.81
CA PHE A 32 1.59 0.97 -8.78
C PHE A 32 0.17 1.48 -8.53
N HIS A 33 -0.77 0.59 -8.22
CA HIS A 33 -2.12 0.98 -7.85
C HIS A 33 -2.10 1.94 -6.65
N ILE A 34 -1.37 1.60 -5.59
CA ILE A 34 -1.21 2.46 -4.42
C ILE A 34 -0.56 3.81 -4.79
N SER A 35 0.60 3.76 -5.45
CA SER A 35 1.41 4.96 -5.72
C SER A 35 0.85 5.88 -6.81
N SER A 36 -0.03 5.39 -7.68
CA SER A 36 -0.57 6.16 -8.82
C SER A 36 -2.05 6.48 -8.67
N ASN A 37 -2.85 5.56 -8.12
CA ASN A 37 -4.31 5.71 -8.05
C ASN A 37 -4.82 6.13 -6.66
N ILE A 38 -3.97 6.10 -5.63
CA ILE A 38 -4.36 6.48 -4.27
C ILE A 38 -3.54 7.67 -3.80
N GLN A 39 -2.21 7.50 -3.70
CA GLN A 39 -1.33 8.45 -3.03
C GLN A 39 -1.31 9.87 -3.64
N PRO A 40 -1.30 10.07 -4.98
CA PRO A 40 -1.31 11.41 -5.57
C PRO A 40 -2.65 12.13 -5.37
N LEU A 41 -3.74 11.36 -5.36
CA LEU A 41 -5.11 11.87 -5.27
C LEU A 41 -5.52 12.17 -3.81
N GLN A 42 -4.69 11.84 -2.83
CA GLN A 42 -4.78 12.39 -1.47
C GLN A 42 -3.78 13.53 -1.22
N GLY A 43 -3.15 14.08 -2.26
CA GLY A 43 -2.18 15.17 -2.15
C GLY A 43 -2.80 16.48 -1.63
N SER A 44 -1.97 17.38 -1.08
CA SER A 44 -2.39 18.70 -0.61
C SER A 44 -3.06 19.52 -1.71
N LEU A 45 -2.51 19.47 -2.93
CA LEU A 45 -3.05 20.17 -4.09
C LEU A 45 -4.49 19.73 -4.39
N CYS A 46 -4.75 18.42 -4.43
CA CYS A 46 -6.07 17.92 -4.72
C CYS A 46 -7.06 18.24 -3.59
N ARG A 47 -6.61 18.14 -2.32
CA ARG A 47 -7.43 18.55 -1.18
C ARG A 47 -7.80 20.04 -1.24
N GLU A 48 -6.87 20.91 -1.63
CA GLU A 48 -7.10 22.35 -1.75
C GLU A 48 -8.05 22.68 -2.91
N LYS A 49 -7.89 22.01 -4.06
CA LYS A 49 -8.65 22.32 -5.29
C LYS A 49 -10.00 21.61 -5.38
N LEU A 50 -10.11 20.39 -4.87
CA LEU A 50 -11.25 19.49 -5.05
C LEU A 50 -11.98 19.17 -3.73
N GLY A 51 -11.37 19.52 -2.59
CA GLY A 51 -11.97 19.33 -1.27
C GLY A 51 -11.71 17.96 -0.65
N ILE A 52 -12.02 17.87 0.65
CA ILE A 52 -11.80 16.66 1.47
C ILE A 52 -12.69 15.50 1.00
N GLN A 53 -13.95 15.76 0.65
CA GLN A 53 -14.89 14.73 0.21
C GLN A 53 -14.40 14.01 -1.04
N TRP A 54 -13.89 14.76 -2.03
CA TRP A 54 -13.33 14.16 -3.23
C TRP A 54 -12.14 13.26 -2.90
N CYS A 55 -11.23 13.68 -2.00
CA CYS A 55 -10.12 12.83 -1.57
C CYS A 55 -10.60 11.56 -0.87
N HIS A 56 -11.61 11.67 0.01
CA HIS A 56 -12.22 10.53 0.67
C HIS A 56 -12.76 9.52 -0.36
N ASP A 57 -13.57 9.98 -1.31
CA ASP A 57 -14.21 9.09 -2.30
C ASP A 57 -13.19 8.40 -3.21
N VAL A 58 -12.10 9.10 -3.55
CA VAL A 58 -11.01 8.52 -4.32
C VAL A 58 -10.24 7.47 -3.51
N ILE A 59 -9.97 7.73 -2.23
CA ILE A 59 -9.32 6.75 -1.36
C ILE A 59 -10.19 5.50 -1.24
N CYS A 60 -11.50 5.65 -0.98
CA CYS A 60 -12.43 4.52 -0.89
C CYS A 60 -12.42 3.69 -2.17
N ARG A 61 -12.58 4.31 -3.34
CA ARG A 61 -12.49 3.59 -4.63
C ARG A 61 -11.13 2.91 -4.84
N GLY A 62 -10.06 3.56 -4.40
CA GLY A 62 -8.72 3.00 -4.44
C GLY A 62 -8.59 1.77 -3.55
N PHE A 63 -9.16 1.82 -2.34
CA PHE A 63 -9.16 0.71 -1.39
C PHE A 63 -10.08 -0.42 -1.84
N ASP A 64 -11.23 -0.14 -2.44
CA ASP A 64 -12.10 -1.15 -3.06
C ASP A 64 -11.31 -2.01 -4.06
N ALA A 65 -10.61 -1.36 -4.98
CA ALA A 65 -9.79 -2.05 -5.99
C ALA A 65 -8.58 -2.76 -5.37
N LEU A 66 -7.93 -2.14 -4.37
CA LEU A 66 -6.80 -2.73 -3.67
C LEU A 66 -7.22 -4.01 -2.92
N GLU A 67 -8.34 -3.98 -2.22
CA GLU A 67 -8.91 -5.11 -1.50
C GLU A 67 -9.19 -6.29 -2.44
N GLN A 68 -9.72 -6.02 -3.65
CA GLN A 68 -9.91 -7.08 -4.66
C GLN A 68 -8.58 -7.65 -5.17
N LEU A 69 -7.56 -6.81 -5.40
CA LEU A 69 -6.23 -7.30 -5.79
C LEU A 69 -5.62 -8.17 -4.67
N LEU A 70 -5.71 -7.72 -3.42
CA LEU A 70 -5.19 -8.46 -2.27
C LEU A 70 -5.93 -9.77 -2.05
N LYS A 71 -7.25 -9.82 -2.31
CA LYS A 71 -8.00 -11.07 -2.26
C LYS A 71 -7.47 -12.16 -3.20
N LEU A 72 -6.86 -11.76 -4.32
CA LEU A 72 -6.31 -12.69 -5.31
C LEU A 72 -4.87 -13.11 -4.97
N TYR A 73 -4.06 -12.20 -4.44
CA TYR A 73 -2.61 -12.37 -4.40
C TYR A 73 -1.99 -12.35 -3.01
N SER A 74 -2.70 -11.85 -1.99
CA SER A 74 -2.17 -11.78 -0.63
C SER A 74 -2.07 -13.17 0.01
N GLY A 75 -0.96 -13.39 0.71
CA GLY A 75 -0.81 -14.46 1.69
C GLY A 75 -0.79 -13.82 3.07
N ARG A 76 0.29 -14.03 3.83
CA ARG A 76 0.54 -13.25 5.04
C ARG A 76 0.67 -11.74 4.77
N PHE A 77 1.29 -11.35 3.66
CA PHE A 77 1.49 -9.95 3.23
C PHE A 77 0.80 -9.67 1.90
N CYS A 78 1.07 -8.52 1.26
CA CYS A 78 0.42 -8.12 0.01
C CYS A 78 0.59 -9.14 -1.13
N VAL A 79 1.71 -9.85 -1.18
CA VAL A 79 1.97 -10.92 -2.16
C VAL A 79 2.61 -12.12 -1.45
N GLY A 80 1.83 -13.19 -1.26
CA GLY A 80 2.30 -14.37 -0.54
C GLY A 80 2.75 -14.04 0.90
N ASP A 81 3.81 -14.71 1.36
CA ASP A 81 4.25 -14.66 2.76
C ASP A 81 5.54 -13.86 3.02
N LEU A 82 6.06 -13.18 1.99
CA LEU A 82 7.23 -12.30 2.10
C LEU A 82 6.79 -10.83 2.04
N ILE A 83 7.51 -9.97 2.77
CA ILE A 83 7.35 -8.52 2.67
C ILE A 83 7.88 -8.09 1.30
N THR A 84 7.06 -7.37 0.55
CA THR A 84 7.38 -6.88 -0.80
C THR A 84 7.15 -5.38 -0.91
N ILE A 85 7.51 -4.78 -2.05
CA ILE A 85 7.34 -3.35 -2.32
C ILE A 85 5.95 -2.77 -1.89
N PRO A 86 4.79 -3.38 -2.21
CA PRO A 86 3.50 -2.82 -1.79
C PRO A 86 3.33 -2.75 -0.27
N ASP A 87 3.91 -3.67 0.49
CA ASP A 87 3.84 -3.70 1.96
C ASP A 87 4.49 -2.46 2.59
N LEU A 88 5.55 -1.93 1.96
CA LEU A 88 6.21 -0.68 2.34
C LEU A 88 5.27 0.53 2.30
N MET A 89 4.17 0.45 1.54
CA MET A 89 3.24 1.56 1.34
C MET A 89 2.00 1.45 2.23
N VAL A 90 1.57 0.23 2.59
CA VAL A 90 0.31 -0.05 3.30
C VAL A 90 0.16 0.77 4.58
N PRO A 91 1.12 0.78 5.53
CA PRO A 91 0.95 1.54 6.79
C PRO A 91 0.72 3.04 6.55
N SER A 92 1.43 3.61 5.56
CA SER A 92 1.33 5.04 5.27
C SER A 92 -0.02 5.44 4.67
N ILE A 93 -0.61 4.61 3.81
CA ILE A 93 -1.92 4.89 3.20
C ILE A 93 -3.07 4.63 4.18
N VAL A 94 -2.99 3.58 5.00
CA VAL A 94 -4.01 3.26 6.01
C VAL A 94 -4.04 4.35 7.08
N ARG A 95 -2.89 4.73 7.62
CA ARG A 95 -2.80 5.82 8.60
C ARG A 95 -3.38 7.11 8.05
N ARG A 96 -3.05 7.48 6.82
CA ARG A 96 -3.56 8.71 6.20
C ARG A 96 -5.06 8.66 5.94
N ALA A 97 -5.59 7.51 5.50
CA ALA A 97 -7.02 7.31 5.30
C ALA A 97 -7.81 7.47 6.62
N ARG A 98 -7.32 6.87 7.72
CA ARG A 98 -7.93 7.01 9.06
C ARG A 98 -7.81 8.45 9.59
N GLU A 99 -6.59 8.98 9.69
CA GLU A 99 -6.31 10.24 10.39
C GLU A 99 -6.75 11.51 9.64
N LYS A 100 -6.71 11.49 8.31
CA LYS A 100 -6.94 12.71 7.50
C LYS A 100 -8.25 12.72 6.74
N TYR A 101 -8.79 11.55 6.43
CA TYR A 101 -9.96 11.44 5.56
C TYR A 101 -11.13 10.70 6.19
N ASN A 102 -10.99 10.17 7.42
CA ASN A 102 -12.06 9.49 8.15
C ASN A 102 -12.68 8.33 7.36
N VAL A 103 -11.86 7.59 6.62
CA VAL A 103 -12.27 6.39 5.89
C VAL A 103 -12.54 5.26 6.90
N ASP A 104 -13.71 4.64 6.80
CA ASP A 104 -14.04 3.45 7.60
C ASP A 104 -13.28 2.23 7.08
N MET A 105 -12.27 1.82 7.85
CA MET A 105 -11.40 0.70 7.50
C MET A 105 -12.03 -0.68 7.79
N GLU A 106 -13.17 -0.76 8.48
CA GLU A 106 -13.88 -2.03 8.68
C GLU A 106 -14.35 -2.64 7.35
N GLN A 107 -14.50 -1.82 6.31
CA GLN A 107 -14.84 -2.24 4.95
C GLN A 107 -13.70 -2.98 4.24
N TYR A 108 -12.46 -2.89 4.73
CA TYR A 108 -11.27 -3.42 4.07
C TYR A 108 -10.49 -4.40 4.97
N PRO A 109 -11.07 -5.58 5.27
CA PRO A 109 -10.50 -6.53 6.23
C PRO A 109 -9.12 -7.08 5.83
N ILE A 110 -8.82 -7.25 4.53
CA ILE A 110 -7.52 -7.76 4.08
C ILE A 110 -6.45 -6.68 4.22
N ILE A 111 -6.73 -5.44 3.80
CA ILE A 111 -5.82 -4.30 4.02
C ILE A 111 -5.51 -4.15 5.52
N ARG A 112 -6.54 -4.22 6.38
CA ARG A 112 -6.38 -4.15 7.84
C ARG A 112 -5.52 -5.28 8.39
N ARG A 113 -5.79 -6.53 8.00
CA ARG A 113 -5.00 -7.70 8.43
C ARG A 113 -3.52 -7.53 8.07
N ILE A 114 -3.22 -7.04 6.86
CA ILE A 114 -1.84 -6.81 6.42
C ILE A 114 -1.19 -5.69 7.23
N GLU A 115 -1.90 -4.57 7.49
CA GLU A 115 -1.41 -3.52 8.38
C GLU A 115 -1.09 -4.06 9.78
N GLU A 116 -1.96 -4.89 10.35
CA GLU A 116 -1.78 -5.52 11.66
C GLU A 116 -0.59 -6.49 11.68
N GLU A 117 -0.38 -7.28 10.62
CA GLU A 117 0.83 -8.12 10.47
C GLU A 117 2.10 -7.26 10.38
N LEU A 118 2.07 -6.16 9.63
CA LEU A 118 3.18 -5.20 9.52
C LEU A 118 3.40 -4.41 10.83
N ALA A 119 2.39 -4.32 11.70
CA ALA A 119 2.52 -3.74 13.04
C ALA A 119 3.54 -4.47 13.92
N GLY A 120 3.77 -5.76 13.66
CA GLY A 120 4.76 -6.57 14.36
C GLY A 120 6.22 -6.24 14.03
N PHE A 121 6.48 -5.42 13.01
CA PHE A 121 7.82 -5.10 12.52
C PHE A 121 8.19 -3.66 12.88
N PRO A 122 9.16 -3.44 13.80
CA PRO A 122 9.49 -2.10 14.30
C PRO A 122 9.98 -1.15 13.19
N GLU A 123 10.52 -1.68 12.09
CA GLU A 123 11.00 -0.92 10.93
C GLU A 123 9.93 -0.03 10.29
N PHE A 124 8.64 -0.39 10.44
CA PHE A 124 7.53 0.38 9.89
C PHE A 124 7.01 1.50 10.81
N TRP A 125 7.43 1.51 12.08
CA TRP A 125 6.86 2.40 13.12
C TRP A 125 7.91 3.21 13.88
N ASN A 126 9.19 2.88 13.72
CA ASN A 126 10.29 3.67 14.26
C ASN A 126 10.38 5.01 13.52
N ASN A 127 9.77 6.04 14.09
CA ASN A 127 10.05 7.44 13.75
C ASN A 127 11.34 7.84 14.48
N SER A 128 12.41 8.08 13.72
CA SER A 128 13.50 8.96 14.15
C SER A 128 13.02 10.40 14.25
#